data_AF-A0A7H0NKH7-F1
#
_entry.id   AF-A0A7H0NKH7-F1
#
_cell.length_a   1.000
_cell.length_b   1.000
_cell.length_c   1.000
_cell.angle_alpha   90.00
_cell.angle_beta   90.00
_cell.angle_gamma   90.00
#
_symmetry.space_group_name_H-M   'P 1'
#
loop_
_entity.id
_entity.type
_entity.pdbx_description
1 polymer ?
#
loop_
_entity_poly.entity_id
_entity_poly.type
_entity_poly.pdbx_seq_one_letter_code
_entity_poly.pdbx_strand_id
1 'polypeptide(L)'
;MVIESNEGGTESAMTVLDRQGAFSGQWLAAGEKKIAPVPAGSRTDDSLIRRITEGCRTAGADAVLVIHPSAGAIAPADSLPPADPGLVSLPADLLLVAANLEGAVLFPGPGYALVAGTSAFLAGAAPEGVDQARARFARYARAAARKWPALESTARSFPPGHIAWKYPRDVPEDTATGQQLALMRDVAAGHCTGAEFAVGWLDARRRSQQRGERVRDPLETLLDRVFSLLEDYSIDPQFREPDDLSDDELKNAVIELLSKAQ
;
A
#
# COMPACT_ATOMS: atom_id res chain seq x y z
N MET A 1 -13.82 -39.35 8.08
CA MET A 1 -13.15 -38.05 7.95
C MET A 1 -14.23 -37.08 7.54
N VAL A 2 -14.77 -36.34 8.52
CA VAL A 2 -15.90 -35.44 8.32
C VAL A 2 -15.34 -34.16 7.73
N ILE A 3 -15.79 -33.81 6.53
CA ILE A 3 -15.54 -32.50 5.93
C ILE A 3 -16.46 -31.56 6.71
N GLU A 4 -15.91 -30.80 7.64
CA GLU A 4 -16.64 -29.71 8.29
C GLU A 4 -16.97 -28.66 7.24
N SER A 5 -18.26 -28.42 7.05
CA SER A 5 -18.80 -27.42 6.15
C SER A 5 -18.35 -26.02 6.58
N ASN A 6 -17.73 -25.29 5.66
CA ASN A 6 -17.20 -23.93 5.81
C ASN A 6 -18.32 -22.85 5.83
N GLU A 7 -19.42 -23.11 6.55
CA GLU A 7 -20.60 -22.22 6.58
C GLU A 7 -20.30 -20.92 7.37
N GLY A 8 -19.47 -20.99 8.43
CA GLY A 8 -19.15 -19.83 9.28
C GLY A 8 -18.26 -18.76 8.62
N GLY A 9 -17.42 -19.13 7.66
CA GLY A 9 -16.55 -18.19 6.92
C GLY A 9 -17.33 -17.33 5.93
N THR A 10 -18.34 -17.90 5.28
CA THR A 10 -19.16 -17.23 4.25
C THR A 10 -20.10 -16.20 4.88
N GLU A 11 -20.74 -16.54 6.00
CA GLU A 11 -21.64 -15.63 6.73
C GLU A 11 -20.87 -14.44 7.33
N SER A 12 -19.64 -14.68 7.82
CA SER A 12 -18.75 -13.63 8.32
C SER A 12 -18.20 -12.74 7.21
N ALA A 13 -17.89 -13.27 6.04
CA ALA A 13 -17.39 -12.48 4.91
C ALA A 13 -18.48 -11.60 4.27
N MET A 14 -19.76 -11.99 4.33
CA MET A 14 -20.88 -11.13 3.94
C MET A 14 -21.02 -9.87 4.81
N THR A 15 -20.45 -9.85 6.02
CA THR A 15 -20.42 -8.65 6.89
C THR A 15 -19.43 -7.58 6.43
N VAL A 16 -18.55 -7.91 5.46
CA VAL A 16 -17.56 -7.00 4.88
C VAL A 16 -18.23 -5.91 4.04
N LEU A 17 -19.36 -6.21 3.41
CA LEU A 17 -20.13 -5.27 2.60
C LEU A 17 -21.41 -4.80 3.31
N ASP A 18 -21.85 -3.59 3.01
CA ASP A 18 -23.17 -3.08 3.37
C ASP A 18 -24.24 -3.49 2.36
N ARG A 19 -25.49 -3.07 2.59
CA ARG A 19 -26.62 -3.38 1.71
C ARG A 19 -26.52 -2.75 0.32
N GLN A 20 -25.63 -1.79 0.15
CA GLN A 20 -25.37 -1.10 -1.11
C GLN A 20 -24.18 -1.74 -1.87
N GLY A 21 -23.56 -2.78 -1.32
CA GLY A 21 -22.40 -3.44 -1.91
C GLY A 21 -21.09 -2.65 -1.74
N ALA A 22 -21.05 -1.65 -0.86
CA ALA A 22 -19.83 -0.95 -0.46
C ALA A 22 -19.25 -1.57 0.82
N PHE A 23 -18.00 -1.25 1.19
CA PHE A 23 -17.45 -1.73 2.45
C PHE A 23 -18.26 -1.23 3.66
N SER A 24 -18.66 -2.17 4.52
CA SER A 24 -19.43 -1.89 5.73
C SER A 24 -18.65 -1.00 6.70
N GLY A 25 -19.30 0.07 7.19
CA GLY A 25 -18.71 0.94 8.20
C GLY A 25 -18.32 0.22 9.49
N GLN A 26 -19.07 -0.82 9.87
CA GLN A 26 -18.75 -1.64 11.03
C GLN A 26 -17.47 -2.45 10.82
N TRP A 27 -17.32 -3.06 9.64
CA TRP A 27 -16.12 -3.82 9.29
C TRP A 27 -14.89 -2.93 9.14
N LEU A 28 -15.08 -1.70 8.63
CA LEU A 28 -14.01 -0.70 8.52
C LEU A 28 -13.57 -0.19 9.91
N ALA A 29 -14.52 0.07 10.81
CA ALA A 29 -14.20 0.50 12.17
C ALA A 29 -13.45 -0.58 12.96
N ALA A 30 -13.75 -1.86 12.71
CA ALA A 30 -13.01 -2.97 13.30
C ALA A 30 -11.55 -2.96 12.81
N GLY A 31 -10.60 -2.57 13.67
CA GLY A 31 -9.17 -2.53 13.32
C GLY A 31 -8.76 -1.31 12.48
N GLU A 32 -9.54 -0.22 12.51
CA GLU A 32 -9.20 1.07 11.88
C GLU A 32 -8.83 0.95 10.39
N LYS A 33 -9.59 0.14 9.65
CA LYS A 33 -9.29 -0.14 8.25
C LYS A 33 -9.44 1.10 7.40
N LYS A 34 -8.56 1.23 6.41
CA LYS A 34 -8.59 2.31 5.43
C LYS A 34 -8.89 1.77 4.04
N ILE A 35 -9.40 2.63 3.17
CA ILE A 35 -9.68 2.31 1.76
C ILE A 35 -8.70 3.05 0.85
N ALA A 36 -8.09 2.30 -0.06
CA ALA A 36 -7.21 2.76 -1.14
C ALA A 36 -7.80 2.31 -2.50
N PRO A 37 -8.32 3.24 -3.32
CA PRO A 37 -8.73 2.91 -4.68
C PRO A 37 -7.49 2.69 -5.56
N VAL A 38 -7.56 1.69 -6.45
CA VAL A 38 -6.48 1.35 -7.39
C VAL A 38 -7.02 1.20 -8.81
N PRO A 39 -6.23 1.56 -9.84
CA PRO A 39 -6.57 1.27 -11.23
C PRO A 39 -6.79 -0.24 -11.44
N ALA A 40 -7.79 -0.60 -12.24
CA ALA A 40 -8.02 -1.97 -12.65
C ALA A 40 -8.52 -2.03 -14.10
N GLY A 41 -8.37 -3.18 -14.75
CA GLY A 41 -8.95 -3.44 -16.06
C GLY A 41 -10.44 -3.75 -16.02
N SER A 42 -10.91 -4.54 -16.98
CA SER A 42 -12.27 -5.12 -16.97
C SER A 42 -12.33 -6.47 -16.28
N ARG A 43 -11.18 -7.04 -15.94
CA ARG A 43 -10.97 -8.32 -15.27
C ARG A 43 -9.83 -8.18 -14.28
N THR A 44 -9.73 -9.10 -13.32
CA THR A 44 -8.56 -9.18 -12.44
C THR A 44 -7.30 -9.45 -13.27
N ASP A 45 -6.24 -8.73 -12.96
CA ASP A 45 -4.93 -8.87 -13.59
C ASP A 45 -3.87 -9.21 -12.53
N ASP A 46 -2.65 -9.53 -12.98
CA ASP A 46 -1.54 -9.86 -12.10
C ASP A 46 -1.25 -8.76 -11.08
N SER A 47 -1.48 -7.49 -11.43
CA SER A 47 -1.27 -6.39 -10.50
C SER A 47 -2.26 -6.41 -9.35
N LEU A 48 -3.55 -6.69 -9.62
CA LEU A 48 -4.57 -6.76 -8.59
C LEU A 48 -4.39 -8.01 -7.73
N ILE A 49 -4.03 -9.14 -8.35
CA ILE A 49 -3.77 -10.39 -7.63
C ILE A 49 -2.57 -10.24 -6.71
N ARG A 50 -1.47 -9.67 -7.20
CA ARG A 50 -0.31 -9.38 -6.35
C ARG A 50 -0.68 -8.54 -5.13
N ARG A 51 -1.59 -7.56 -5.25
CA ARG A 51 -2.00 -6.75 -4.09
C ARG A 51 -2.71 -7.59 -3.02
N ILE A 52 -3.65 -8.45 -3.38
CA ILE A 52 -4.31 -9.33 -2.39
C ILE A 52 -3.33 -10.36 -1.83
N THR A 53 -2.46 -10.94 -2.66
CA THR A 53 -1.42 -11.90 -2.22
C THR A 53 -0.49 -11.28 -1.18
N GLU A 54 0.08 -10.11 -1.48
CA GLU A 54 1.00 -9.41 -0.59
C GLU A 54 0.31 -8.88 0.68
N GLY A 55 -0.95 -8.47 0.56
CA GLY A 55 -1.79 -8.10 1.70
C GLY A 55 -2.01 -9.27 2.64
N CYS A 56 -2.43 -10.44 2.12
CA CYS A 56 -2.59 -11.65 2.91
C CYS A 56 -1.28 -12.09 3.57
N ARG A 57 -0.18 -12.11 2.81
CA ARG A 57 1.15 -12.47 3.33
C ARG A 57 1.56 -11.59 4.51
N THR A 58 1.35 -10.28 4.41
CA THR A 58 1.74 -9.33 5.46
C THR A 58 0.81 -9.38 6.68
N ALA A 59 -0.48 -9.65 6.46
CA ALA A 59 -1.47 -9.81 7.53
C ALA A 59 -1.52 -11.22 8.14
N GLY A 60 -0.73 -12.18 7.63
CA GLY A 60 -0.73 -13.56 8.10
C GLY A 60 -1.99 -14.35 7.71
N ALA A 61 -2.68 -13.98 6.63
CA ALA A 61 -3.80 -14.75 6.09
C ALA A 61 -3.30 -15.82 5.10
N ASP A 62 -3.77 -17.05 5.26
CA ASP A 62 -3.37 -18.22 4.49
C ASP A 62 -4.33 -18.54 3.32
N ALA A 63 -5.51 -17.92 3.31
CA ALA A 63 -6.51 -18.09 2.28
C ALA A 63 -7.20 -16.76 1.91
N VAL A 64 -7.77 -16.75 0.70
CA VAL A 64 -8.64 -15.70 0.17
C VAL A 64 -10.01 -16.33 -0.11
N LEU A 65 -11.05 -15.71 0.46
CA LEU A 65 -12.44 -16.02 0.17
C LEU A 65 -12.87 -15.24 -1.07
N VAL A 66 -13.36 -15.95 -2.08
CA VAL A 66 -13.82 -15.41 -3.36
C VAL A 66 -15.34 -15.36 -3.35
N ILE A 67 -15.89 -14.15 -3.49
CA ILE A 67 -17.33 -13.88 -3.36
C ILE A 67 -17.80 -13.06 -4.55
N HIS A 68 -18.97 -13.42 -5.09
CA HIS A 68 -19.68 -12.65 -6.12
C HIS A 68 -20.88 -11.93 -5.50
N PRO A 69 -20.78 -10.62 -5.20
CA PRO A 69 -21.82 -9.90 -4.47
C PRO A 69 -23.22 -9.99 -5.11
N SER A 70 -23.32 -9.97 -6.44
CA SER A 70 -24.61 -10.06 -7.14
C SER A 70 -25.24 -11.46 -7.12
N ALA A 71 -24.48 -12.51 -6.84
CA ALA A 71 -24.99 -13.88 -6.74
C ALA A 71 -25.78 -14.13 -5.44
N GLY A 72 -25.74 -13.16 -4.50
CA GLY A 72 -26.44 -13.22 -3.22
C GLY A 72 -25.78 -14.16 -2.20
N ALA A 73 -26.22 -14.06 -0.94
CA ALA A 73 -25.65 -14.76 0.23
C ALA A 73 -25.78 -16.31 0.20
N ILE A 74 -26.31 -16.88 -0.88
CA ILE A 74 -26.56 -18.33 -1.03
C ILE A 74 -25.39 -19.01 -1.77
N ALA A 75 -24.58 -18.25 -2.52
CA ALA A 75 -23.42 -18.81 -3.20
C ALA A 75 -22.29 -19.09 -2.18
N PRO A 76 -21.76 -20.33 -2.11
CA PRO A 76 -20.63 -20.63 -1.25
C PRO A 76 -19.41 -19.81 -1.68
N ALA A 77 -18.68 -19.24 -0.71
CA ALA A 77 -17.41 -18.60 -1.00
C ALA A 77 -16.35 -19.66 -1.31
N ASP A 78 -15.70 -19.56 -2.47
CA ASP A 78 -14.53 -20.41 -2.75
C ASP A 78 -13.37 -19.92 -1.89
N SER A 79 -12.72 -20.85 -1.18
CA SER A 79 -11.51 -20.56 -0.41
C SER A 79 -10.30 -21.00 -1.22
N LEU A 80 -9.51 -20.04 -1.69
CA LEU A 80 -8.32 -20.28 -2.51
C LEU A 80 -7.06 -19.78 -1.80
N PRO A 81 -5.89 -20.40 -2.07
CA PRO A 81 -4.62 -19.81 -1.69
C PRO A 81 -4.45 -18.38 -2.28
N PRO A 82 -3.80 -17.43 -1.58
CA PRO A 82 -3.69 -16.05 -2.05
C PRO A 82 -2.96 -15.86 -3.39
N ALA A 83 -2.16 -16.84 -3.81
CA ALA A 83 -1.42 -16.86 -5.08
C ALA A 83 -2.02 -17.84 -6.11
N ASP A 84 -3.26 -18.27 -5.90
CA ASP A 84 -3.91 -19.24 -6.79
C ASP A 84 -4.13 -18.67 -8.21
N PRO A 85 -3.71 -19.39 -9.27
CA PRO A 85 -3.91 -18.95 -10.65
C PRO A 85 -5.38 -18.71 -11.04
N GLY A 86 -6.32 -19.35 -10.36
CA GLY A 86 -7.77 -19.18 -10.54
C GLY A 86 -8.28 -17.79 -10.16
N LEU A 87 -7.48 -16.97 -9.47
CA LEU A 87 -7.81 -15.58 -9.17
C LEU A 87 -7.62 -14.64 -10.36
N VAL A 88 -6.85 -15.03 -11.39
CA VAL A 88 -6.56 -14.20 -12.56
C VAL A 88 -7.70 -14.25 -13.58
N SER A 89 -7.95 -13.14 -14.28
CA SER A 89 -8.98 -13.01 -15.33
C SER A 89 -10.44 -13.18 -14.86
N LEU A 90 -10.70 -13.10 -13.55
CA LEU A 90 -12.06 -13.06 -13.00
C LEU A 90 -12.77 -11.76 -13.41
N PRO A 91 -14.08 -11.81 -13.71
CA PRO A 91 -14.84 -10.62 -14.06
C PRO A 91 -15.02 -9.68 -12.84
N ALA A 92 -15.47 -8.45 -13.12
CA ALA A 92 -15.97 -7.55 -12.07
C ALA A 92 -17.23 -8.12 -11.39
N ASP A 93 -17.72 -7.42 -10.36
CA ASP A 93 -18.64 -7.98 -9.35
C ASP A 93 -17.97 -9.11 -8.56
N LEU A 94 -16.85 -8.75 -7.95
CA LEU A 94 -15.99 -9.66 -7.23
C LEU A 94 -15.53 -9.02 -5.92
N LEU A 95 -15.58 -9.80 -4.85
CA LEU A 95 -15.00 -9.48 -3.56
C LEU A 95 -14.01 -10.58 -3.19
N LEU A 96 -12.76 -10.19 -2.95
CA LEU A 96 -11.72 -11.06 -2.44
C LEU A 96 -11.44 -10.67 -0.99
N VAL A 97 -11.66 -11.56 -0.03
CA VAL A 97 -11.49 -11.27 1.41
C VAL A 97 -10.38 -12.14 1.96
N ALA A 98 -9.43 -11.56 2.69
CA ALA A 98 -8.47 -12.35 3.47
C ALA A 98 -9.24 -13.17 4.52
N ALA A 99 -8.92 -14.46 4.69
CA ALA A 99 -9.68 -15.34 5.57
C ALA A 99 -9.71 -14.89 7.05
N ASN A 100 -8.70 -14.13 7.49
CA ASN A 100 -8.64 -13.50 8.81
C ASN A 100 -9.47 -12.19 8.92
N LEU A 101 -10.15 -11.78 7.86
CA LEU A 101 -10.97 -10.56 7.73
C LEU A 101 -10.21 -9.25 7.96
N GLU A 102 -8.88 -9.26 7.90
CA GLU A 102 -8.06 -8.06 8.08
C GLU A 102 -8.03 -7.17 6.83
N GLY A 103 -8.37 -7.71 5.67
CA GLY A 103 -8.42 -6.94 4.44
C GLY A 103 -9.24 -7.60 3.34
N ALA A 104 -9.57 -6.80 2.34
CA ALA A 104 -10.37 -7.21 1.20
C ALA A 104 -10.09 -6.33 -0.02
N VAL A 105 -10.36 -6.89 -1.20
CA VAL A 105 -10.36 -6.20 -2.48
C VAL A 105 -11.75 -6.32 -3.08
N LEU A 106 -12.44 -5.20 -3.22
CA LEU A 106 -13.72 -5.11 -3.91
C LEU A 106 -13.48 -4.63 -5.34
N PHE A 107 -13.93 -5.41 -6.31
CA PHE A 107 -13.88 -5.09 -7.73
C PHE A 107 -15.31 -4.89 -8.27
N PRO A 108 -15.89 -3.68 -8.08
CA PRO A 108 -17.32 -3.44 -8.32
C PRO A 108 -17.66 -3.28 -9.81
N GLY A 109 -16.68 -2.98 -10.66
CA GLY A 109 -16.89 -2.67 -12.05
C GLY A 109 -15.57 -2.38 -12.78
N PRO A 110 -15.59 -2.30 -14.12
CA PRO A 110 -14.38 -2.06 -14.90
C PRO A 110 -13.75 -0.70 -14.56
N GLY A 111 -12.42 -0.66 -14.60
CA GLY A 111 -11.64 0.56 -14.42
C GLY A 111 -11.05 0.76 -13.03
N TYR A 112 -11.59 0.14 -11.98
CA TYR A 112 -11.01 0.28 -10.64
C TYR A 112 -11.38 -0.85 -9.70
N ALA A 113 -10.54 -1.04 -8.69
CA ALA A 113 -10.86 -1.82 -7.51
C ALA A 113 -10.63 -0.97 -6.25
N LEU A 114 -11.26 -1.38 -5.14
CA LEU A 114 -11.08 -0.78 -3.83
C LEU A 114 -10.37 -1.80 -2.94
N VAL A 115 -9.16 -1.46 -2.50
CA VAL A 115 -8.43 -2.24 -1.52
C VAL A 115 -8.72 -1.65 -0.14
N ALA A 116 -9.19 -2.47 0.79
CA ALA A 116 -9.44 -2.06 2.16
C ALA A 116 -8.79 -3.02 3.15
N GLY A 117 -8.30 -2.51 4.26
CA GLY A 117 -7.70 -3.38 5.28
C GLY A 117 -7.07 -2.64 6.44
N THR A 118 -6.60 -3.41 7.41
CA THR A 118 -5.77 -2.95 8.53
C THR A 118 -4.46 -2.35 8.01
N SER A 119 -3.71 -1.66 8.88
CA SER A 119 -2.37 -1.16 8.52
C SER A 119 -1.42 -2.29 8.11
N ALA A 120 -1.54 -3.49 8.70
CA ALA A 120 -0.73 -4.65 8.34
C ALA A 120 -1.04 -5.14 6.92
N PHE A 121 -2.33 -5.36 6.61
CA PHE A 121 -2.75 -5.78 5.27
C PHE A 121 -2.37 -4.74 4.20
N LEU A 122 -2.61 -3.45 4.46
CA LEU A 122 -2.34 -2.39 3.49
C LEU A 122 -0.84 -2.14 3.27
N ALA A 123 0.04 -2.47 4.23
CA ALA A 123 1.48 -2.40 4.01
C ALA A 123 1.95 -3.33 2.87
N GLY A 124 1.29 -4.47 2.68
CA GLY A 124 1.52 -5.36 1.53
C GLY A 124 0.68 -5.01 0.30
N ALA A 125 -0.62 -4.72 0.49
CA ALA A 125 -1.55 -4.53 -0.63
C ALA A 125 -1.46 -3.13 -1.30
N ALA A 126 -0.98 -2.13 -0.58
CA ALA A 126 -0.79 -0.76 -1.05
C ALA A 126 0.55 -0.22 -0.50
N PRO A 127 1.69 -0.77 -0.95
CA PRO A 127 3.00 -0.43 -0.42
C PRO A 127 3.36 1.04 -0.64
N GLU A 128 2.71 1.72 -1.60
CA GLU A 128 2.84 3.17 -1.79
C GLU A 128 2.19 4.00 -0.66
N GLY A 129 1.37 3.39 0.20
CA GLY A 129 0.55 4.07 1.21
C GLY A 129 -0.82 4.50 0.67
N VAL A 130 -1.83 4.49 1.54
CA VAL A 130 -3.25 4.77 1.20
C VAL A 130 -3.41 6.11 0.49
N ASP A 131 -2.75 7.14 1.02
CA ASP A 131 -2.92 8.51 0.59
C ASP A 131 -2.26 8.76 -0.77
N GLN A 132 -1.12 8.10 -1.04
CA GLN A 132 -0.49 8.12 -2.35
C GLN A 132 -1.30 7.31 -3.37
N ALA A 133 -1.87 6.17 -2.97
CA ALA A 133 -2.79 5.40 -3.82
C ALA A 133 -4.00 6.25 -4.25
N ARG A 134 -4.64 6.95 -3.31
CA ARG A 134 -5.74 7.91 -3.60
C ARG A 134 -5.33 8.99 -4.59
N ALA A 135 -4.15 9.56 -4.43
CA ALA A 135 -3.66 10.61 -5.33
C ALA A 135 -3.33 10.08 -6.74
N ARG A 136 -2.69 8.91 -6.83
CA ARG A 136 -2.43 8.20 -8.10
C ARG A 136 -3.75 7.87 -8.79
N PHE A 137 -4.72 7.35 -8.05
CA PHE A 137 -6.05 7.06 -8.56
C PHE A 137 -6.77 8.30 -9.08
N ALA A 138 -6.70 9.44 -8.38
CA ALA A 138 -7.29 10.69 -8.86
C ALA A 138 -6.68 11.18 -10.18
N ARG A 139 -5.36 10.99 -10.39
CA ARG A 139 -4.71 11.28 -11.69
C ARG A 139 -5.18 10.32 -12.77
N TYR A 140 -5.22 9.03 -12.45
CA TYR A 140 -5.71 7.98 -13.35
C TYR A 140 -7.17 8.21 -13.77
N ALA A 141 -8.06 8.52 -12.83
CA ALA A 141 -9.47 8.78 -13.07
C ALA A 141 -9.68 9.89 -14.11
N ARG A 142 -8.91 10.98 -14.03
CA ARG A 142 -8.94 12.07 -15.02
C ARG A 142 -8.45 11.60 -16.40
N ALA A 143 -7.37 10.83 -16.44
CA ALA A 143 -6.83 10.31 -17.70
C ALA A 143 -7.79 9.30 -18.36
N ALA A 144 -8.51 8.52 -17.55
CA ALA A 144 -9.43 7.48 -18.00
C ALA A 144 -10.90 7.95 -18.11
N ALA A 145 -11.21 9.23 -17.83
CA ALA A 145 -12.57 9.75 -17.73
C ALA A 145 -13.43 9.50 -18.99
N ARG A 146 -12.80 9.51 -20.19
CA ARG A 146 -13.50 9.20 -21.45
C ARG A 146 -13.96 7.74 -21.55
N LYS A 147 -13.14 6.82 -21.03
CA LYS A 147 -13.40 5.38 -21.10
C LYS A 147 -14.31 4.92 -19.96
N TRP A 148 -14.10 5.48 -18.77
CA TRP A 148 -14.81 5.12 -17.55
C TRP A 148 -15.21 6.38 -16.77
N PRO A 149 -16.35 7.02 -17.13
CA PRO A 149 -16.76 8.30 -16.54
C PRO A 149 -17.02 8.23 -15.02
N ALA A 150 -17.43 7.07 -14.51
CA ALA A 150 -17.72 6.87 -13.09
C ALA A 150 -16.48 7.09 -12.19
N LEU A 151 -15.27 6.93 -12.71
CA LEU A 151 -14.03 7.02 -11.94
C LEU A 151 -13.81 8.38 -11.28
N GLU A 152 -14.29 9.47 -11.89
CA GLU A 152 -14.15 10.81 -11.30
C GLU A 152 -15.00 10.98 -10.04
N SER A 153 -16.18 10.35 -9.99
CA SER A 153 -17.01 10.34 -8.79
C SER A 153 -16.34 9.51 -7.68
N THR A 154 -15.83 8.32 -8.02
CA THR A 154 -15.09 7.46 -7.09
C THR A 154 -13.86 8.17 -6.53
N ALA A 155 -13.06 8.82 -7.37
CA ALA A 155 -11.86 9.53 -6.92
C ALA A 155 -12.20 10.68 -5.94
N ARG A 156 -13.34 11.35 -6.13
CA ARG A 156 -13.84 12.39 -5.21
C ARG A 156 -14.30 11.83 -3.87
N SER A 157 -14.78 10.59 -3.82
CA SER A 157 -15.14 9.91 -2.57
C SER A 157 -13.92 9.49 -1.74
N PHE A 158 -12.74 9.43 -2.35
CA PHE A 158 -11.50 9.02 -1.68
C PHE A 158 -10.37 10.06 -1.89
N PRO A 159 -10.53 11.31 -1.41
CA PRO A 159 -9.47 12.30 -1.50
C PRO A 159 -8.29 11.88 -0.60
N PRO A 160 -7.04 12.20 -0.99
CA PRO A 160 -5.90 12.10 -0.08
C PRO A 160 -6.16 12.93 1.18
N GLY A 161 -5.84 12.39 2.36
CA GLY A 161 -6.00 13.08 3.64
C GLY A 161 -4.93 14.16 3.88
N HIS A 162 -3.74 14.01 3.30
CA HIS A 162 -2.62 14.92 3.50
C HIS A 162 -2.26 15.72 2.24
N ILE A 163 -1.83 16.96 2.49
CA ILE A 163 -1.20 17.83 1.49
C ILE A 163 0.17 17.25 1.12
N ALA A 164 0.51 17.27 -0.17
CA ALA A 164 1.82 16.82 -0.62
C ALA A 164 2.86 17.94 -0.50
N TRP A 165 3.82 17.78 0.41
CA TRP A 165 4.92 18.72 0.60
C TRP A 165 5.87 18.72 -0.59
N LYS A 166 6.29 19.91 -1.00
CA LYS A 166 7.14 20.09 -2.18
C LYS A 166 8.60 20.30 -1.80
N TYR A 167 8.86 21.02 -0.72
CA TYR A 167 10.21 21.38 -0.31
C TYR A 167 10.51 20.82 1.10
N PRO A 168 11.76 20.46 1.40
CA PRO A 168 12.14 19.98 2.74
C PRO A 168 11.71 20.92 3.87
N ARG A 169 11.75 22.25 3.64
CA ARG A 169 11.34 23.28 4.60
C ARG A 169 9.85 23.31 4.91
N ASP A 170 9.01 22.71 4.07
CA ASP A 170 7.56 22.68 4.25
C ASP A 170 7.12 21.50 5.14
N VAL A 171 8.05 20.58 5.44
CA VAL A 171 7.79 19.35 6.18
C VAL A 171 7.93 19.62 7.69
N PRO A 172 6.87 19.44 8.50
CA PRO A 172 6.97 19.57 9.94
C PRO A 172 7.92 18.53 10.56
N GLU A 173 8.66 18.93 11.59
CA GLU A 173 9.71 18.10 12.21
C GLU A 173 9.17 16.86 12.94
N ASP A 174 7.93 16.90 13.41
CA ASP A 174 7.24 15.82 14.14
C ASP A 174 6.66 14.73 13.22
N THR A 175 6.79 14.90 11.90
CA THR A 175 6.37 13.92 10.89
C THR A 175 7.44 12.87 10.63
N ALA A 176 7.05 11.71 10.12
CA ALA A 176 8.00 10.66 9.75
C ALA A 176 8.87 11.06 8.53
N THR A 177 8.34 11.90 7.64
CA THR A 177 9.10 12.58 6.57
C THR A 177 10.08 13.59 7.17
N GLY A 178 9.68 14.34 8.20
CA GLY A 178 10.56 15.22 8.96
C GLY A 178 11.73 14.45 9.57
N GLN A 179 11.45 13.27 10.13
CA GLN A 179 12.48 12.38 10.66
C GLN A 179 13.43 11.83 9.58
N GLN A 180 12.94 11.44 8.40
CA GLN A 180 13.80 11.07 7.26
C GLN A 180 14.78 12.21 6.92
N LEU A 181 14.29 13.46 6.87
CA LEU A 181 15.11 14.63 6.59
C LEU A 181 16.11 14.96 7.71
N ALA A 182 15.73 14.75 8.98
CA ALA A 182 16.62 14.92 10.12
C ALA A 182 17.77 13.90 10.08
N LEU A 183 17.46 12.62 9.84
CA LEU A 183 18.46 11.56 9.71
C LEU A 183 19.45 11.82 8.58
N MET A 184 18.99 12.37 7.45
CA MET A 184 19.89 12.79 6.35
C MET A 184 20.86 13.88 6.80
N ARG A 185 20.44 14.83 7.63
CA ARG A 185 21.32 15.88 8.18
C ARG A 185 22.30 15.30 9.20
N ASP A 186 21.85 14.38 10.03
CA ASP A 186 22.67 13.74 11.06
C ASP A 186 23.80 12.90 10.45
N VAL A 187 23.51 12.07 9.44
CA VAL A 187 24.57 11.31 8.75
C VAL A 187 25.54 12.22 8.01
N ALA A 188 25.03 13.28 7.36
CA ALA A 188 25.87 14.27 6.69
C ALA A 188 26.81 15.00 7.66
N ALA A 189 26.33 15.32 8.86
CA ALA A 189 27.12 15.91 9.94
C ALA A 189 28.05 14.90 10.64
N GLY A 190 27.88 13.60 10.41
CA GLY A 190 28.60 12.54 11.11
C GLY A 190 28.13 12.30 12.54
N HIS A 191 26.88 12.65 12.86
CA HIS A 191 26.26 12.41 14.17
C HIS A 191 25.73 10.98 14.34
N CYS A 192 25.58 10.22 13.24
CA CYS A 192 25.25 8.80 13.26
C CYS A 192 26.07 8.03 12.20
N THR A 193 26.17 6.72 12.40
CA THR A 193 26.80 5.78 11.45
C THR A 193 25.92 5.53 10.22
N GLY A 194 26.47 4.91 9.17
CA GLY A 194 25.70 4.51 7.99
C GLY A 194 24.59 3.51 8.34
N ALA A 195 24.88 2.56 9.23
CA ALA A 195 23.92 1.53 9.65
C ALA A 195 22.77 2.13 10.47
N GLU A 196 23.05 3.03 11.43
CA GLU A 196 22.02 3.74 12.20
C GLU A 196 21.13 4.60 11.30
N PHE A 197 21.75 5.29 10.33
CA PHE A 197 21.03 6.05 9.31
C PHE A 197 20.11 5.15 8.48
N ALA A 198 20.63 4.06 7.91
CA ALA A 198 19.88 3.15 7.04
C ALA A 198 18.66 2.56 7.76
N VAL A 199 18.85 2.00 8.96
CA VAL A 199 17.77 1.41 9.75
C VAL A 199 16.72 2.47 10.12
N GLY A 200 17.17 3.61 10.66
CA GLY A 200 16.27 4.68 11.08
C GLY A 200 15.49 5.28 9.91
N TRP A 201 16.13 5.47 8.76
CA TRP A 201 15.53 6.10 7.59
C TRP A 201 14.49 5.18 6.94
N LEU A 202 14.78 3.88 6.81
CA LEU A 202 13.82 2.89 6.30
C LEU A 202 12.61 2.72 7.21
N ASP A 203 12.81 2.74 8.53
CA ASP A 203 11.71 2.75 9.51
C ASP A 203 10.85 4.02 9.38
N ALA A 204 11.48 5.19 9.30
CA ALA A 204 10.78 6.45 9.12
C ALA A 204 10.01 6.51 7.78
N ARG A 205 10.57 5.97 6.69
CA ARG A 205 9.87 5.83 5.40
C ARG A 205 8.63 4.94 5.52
N ARG A 206 8.74 3.79 6.20
CA ARG A 206 7.60 2.91 6.46
C ARG A 206 6.51 3.61 7.27
N ARG A 207 6.88 4.33 8.34
CA ARG A 207 5.93 5.11 9.16
C ARG A 207 5.27 6.24 8.36
N SER A 208 6.01 6.93 7.50
CA SER A 208 5.48 7.94 6.58
C SER A 208 4.39 7.36 5.69
N GLN A 209 4.62 6.19 5.09
CA GLN A 209 3.64 5.50 4.25
C GLN A 209 2.40 5.05 5.04
N GLN A 210 2.58 4.51 6.25
CA GLN A 210 1.49 4.08 7.14
C GLN A 210 0.60 5.25 7.60
N ARG A 211 1.23 6.39 7.92
CA ARG A 211 0.54 7.64 8.28
C ARG A 211 -0.11 8.32 7.08
N GLY A 212 0.29 7.95 5.87
CA GLY A 212 -0.21 8.55 4.64
C GLY A 212 0.38 9.95 4.40
N GLU A 213 1.56 10.21 4.94
CA GLU A 213 2.31 11.43 4.64
C GLU A 213 2.68 11.47 3.16
N ARG A 214 2.59 12.65 2.55
CA ARG A 214 2.74 12.81 1.11
C ARG A 214 3.80 13.83 0.77
N VAL A 215 4.62 13.48 -0.20
CA VAL A 215 5.58 14.36 -0.85
C VAL A 215 5.29 14.43 -2.34
N ARG A 216 5.83 15.45 -3.00
CA ARG A 216 5.83 15.60 -4.46
C ARG A 216 7.15 16.21 -4.90
N ASP A 217 7.44 16.14 -6.19
CA ASP A 217 8.67 16.71 -6.73
C ASP A 217 8.86 18.19 -6.41
N PRO A 218 10.10 18.61 -6.04
CA PRO A 218 11.35 17.83 -6.09
C PRO A 218 11.66 16.92 -4.88
N LEU A 219 10.90 17.02 -3.79
CA LEU A 219 11.17 16.27 -2.56
C LEU A 219 11.00 14.75 -2.73
N GLU A 220 10.02 14.30 -3.52
CA GLU A 220 9.82 12.87 -3.83
C GLU A 220 11.09 12.29 -4.49
N THR A 221 11.58 12.93 -5.55
CA THR A 221 12.83 12.55 -6.23
C THR A 221 14.04 12.50 -5.27
N LEU A 222 14.15 13.44 -4.32
CA LEU A 222 15.24 13.43 -3.33
C LEU A 222 15.18 12.18 -2.45
N LEU A 223 14.02 11.88 -1.87
CA LEU A 223 13.84 10.74 -0.97
C LEU A 223 13.97 9.40 -1.70
N ASP A 224 13.51 9.31 -2.95
CA ASP A 224 13.67 8.10 -3.75
C ASP A 224 15.14 7.82 -4.10
N ARG A 225 15.95 8.86 -4.34
CA ARG A 225 17.40 8.68 -4.52
C ARG A 225 18.08 8.16 -3.26
N VAL A 226 17.68 8.64 -2.08
CA VAL A 226 18.20 8.10 -0.81
C VAL A 226 17.79 6.65 -0.65
N PHE A 227 16.53 6.30 -0.97
CA PHE A 227 16.09 4.91 -0.93
C PHE A 227 16.95 4.00 -1.81
N SER A 228 17.24 4.41 -3.05
CA SER A 228 18.12 3.64 -3.94
C SER A 228 19.55 3.52 -3.40
N LEU A 229 20.12 4.56 -2.80
CA LEU A 229 21.43 4.45 -2.14
C LEU A 229 21.43 3.42 -1.01
N LEU A 230 20.32 3.28 -0.29
CA LEU A 230 20.20 2.28 0.77
C LEU A 230 19.99 0.86 0.24
N GLU A 231 19.56 0.70 -1.01
CA GLU A 231 19.55 -0.63 -1.68
C GLU A 231 20.97 -1.10 -2.01
N ASP A 232 21.88 -0.16 -2.29
CA ASP A 232 23.30 -0.40 -2.56
C ASP A 232 24.18 -0.38 -1.28
N TYR A 233 23.58 -0.36 -0.09
CA TYR A 233 24.29 -0.30 1.19
C TYR A 233 23.97 -1.51 2.08
N SER A 234 25.01 -2.26 2.45
CA SER A 234 24.88 -3.36 3.41
C SER A 234 24.92 -2.86 4.86
N ILE A 235 23.76 -2.95 5.54
CA ILE A 235 23.62 -2.60 6.97
C ILE A 235 24.49 -3.48 7.87
N ASP A 236 24.65 -4.75 7.51
CA ASP A 236 25.53 -5.69 8.21
C ASP A 236 26.83 -5.87 7.42
N PRO A 237 27.98 -5.44 7.97
CA PRO A 237 29.26 -5.55 7.31
C PRO A 237 29.66 -6.97 6.91
N GLN A 238 29.09 -8.00 7.55
CA GLN A 238 29.38 -9.41 7.24
C GLN A 238 28.78 -9.86 5.90
N PHE A 239 27.73 -9.20 5.43
CA PHE A 239 27.07 -9.49 4.16
C PHE A 239 27.44 -8.50 3.05
N ARG A 240 28.39 -7.59 3.33
CA ARG A 240 28.82 -6.58 2.38
C ARG A 240 29.45 -7.20 1.14
N GLU A 241 28.88 -6.89 -0.02
CA GLU A 241 29.45 -7.23 -1.32
C GLU A 241 30.51 -6.18 -1.76
N PRO A 242 31.46 -6.53 -2.64
CA PRO A 242 32.50 -5.61 -3.07
C PRO A 242 31.99 -4.31 -3.70
N ASP A 243 30.82 -4.34 -4.32
CA ASP A 243 30.20 -3.21 -5.00
C ASP A 243 29.29 -2.37 -4.07
N ASP A 244 29.06 -2.82 -2.83
CA ASP A 244 28.25 -2.10 -1.86
C ASP A 244 28.95 -0.85 -1.33
N LEU A 245 28.16 0.19 -1.09
CA LEU A 245 28.60 1.44 -0.49
C LEU A 245 29.19 1.23 0.91
N SER A 246 30.28 1.94 1.18
CA SER A 246 30.78 2.15 2.55
C SER A 246 29.99 3.26 3.27
N ASP A 247 30.12 3.34 4.59
CA ASP A 247 29.59 4.44 5.40
C ASP A 247 30.03 5.82 4.88
N ASP A 248 31.29 5.96 4.47
CA ASP A 248 31.83 7.20 3.95
C ASP A 248 31.26 7.55 2.57
N GLU A 249 31.10 6.56 1.68
CA GLU A 249 30.48 6.75 0.37
C GLU A 249 29.00 7.11 0.49
N LEU A 250 28.25 6.42 1.37
CA LEU A 250 26.87 6.73 1.68
C LEU A 250 26.72 8.15 2.23
N LYS A 251 27.55 8.52 3.21
CA LYS A 251 27.58 9.88 3.78
C LYS A 251 27.84 10.94 2.71
N ASN A 252 28.85 10.74 1.86
CA ASN A 252 29.20 11.67 0.79
C ASN A 252 28.06 11.82 -0.23
N ALA A 253 27.40 10.72 -0.60
CA ALA A 253 26.25 10.73 -1.49
C ALA A 253 25.06 11.50 -0.88
N VAL A 254 24.79 11.32 0.42
CA VAL A 254 23.73 12.07 1.13
C VAL A 254 24.05 13.57 1.20
N ILE A 255 25.32 13.94 1.46
CA ILE A 255 25.77 15.34 1.44
C ILE A 255 25.50 15.96 0.05
N GLU A 256 25.88 15.27 -1.01
CA GLU A 256 25.66 15.73 -2.39
C GLU A 256 24.17 15.94 -2.67
N LEU A 257 23.32 14.99 -2.27
CA LEU A 257 21.87 15.08 -2.44
C LEU A 257 21.26 16.27 -1.68
N LEU A 258 21.67 16.49 -0.42
CA LEU A 258 21.20 17.62 0.38
C LEU A 258 21.63 18.96 -0.21
N SER A 259 22.84 19.07 -0.76
CA SER A 259 23.32 20.29 -1.39
C SER A 259 22.51 20.70 -2.63
N LYS A 260 21.97 19.71 -3.36
CA LYS A 260 21.12 19.94 -4.55
C LYS A 260 19.66 20.26 -4.22
N ALA A 261 19.26 20.06 -2.96
CA ALA A 261 17.88 20.21 -2.50
C ALA A 261 17.61 21.54 -1.74
N GLN A 262 18.66 22.34 -1.49
CA GLN A 262 18.56 23.70 -0.96
C GLN A 262 18.08 24.68 -2.05
#